data_AF-A0A821XCK6-F1
#
_entry.id   AF-A0A821XCK6-F1
#
_cell.length_a   1.000
_cell.length_b   1.000
_cell.length_c   1.000
_cell.angle_alpha   90.00
_cell.angle_beta   90.00
_cell.angle_gamma   90.00
#
_symmetry.space_group_name_H-M   'P 1'
#
loop_
_entity.id
_entity.type
_entity.pdbx_description
1 polymer ?
#
loop_
_entity_poly.entity_id
_entity_poly.type
_entity_poly.pdbx_seq_one_letter_code
_entity_poly.pdbx_strand_id
1 'polypeptide(L)'
;VTVSVSDADGDVLRCRWATSSSGVDECASVCPPSSLPSSTTIYSNCTIVITGTAVGSKYAVGLMVEDFMNSSSTTPLSSVPVQFIVKVIAAPSCSHRPELIVLAESCTAIKVNHTFTSTLLAI
;
A
#
# COMPACT_ATOMS: atom_id res chain seq x y z
N VAL A 1 -1.36 5.17 5.01
CA VAL A 1 -0.64 4.80 3.77
C VAL A 1 -1.64 4.13 2.85
N THR A 2 -1.77 4.59 1.60
CA THR A 2 -2.64 3.95 0.61
C THR A 2 -1.74 3.18 -0.37
N VAL A 3 -2.03 1.91 -0.58
CA VAL A 3 -1.32 1.10 -1.58
C VAL A 3 -2.01 1.31 -2.92
N SER A 4 -1.28 1.84 -3.90
CA SER A 4 -1.77 1.95 -5.26
C SER A 4 -1.83 0.56 -5.89
N VAL A 5 -3.04 0.14 -6.24
CA VAL A 5 -3.32 -1.13 -6.88
C VAL A 5 -4.13 -0.84 -8.14
N SER A 6 -3.84 -1.55 -9.22
CA SER A 6 -4.51 -1.38 -10.50
C SER A 6 -5.00 -2.74 -10.96
N ASP A 7 -6.21 -2.74 -11.49
CA ASP A 7 -6.82 -3.90 -12.13
C ASP A 7 -7.11 -3.57 -13.60
N ALA A 8 -6.98 -4.55 -14.49
CA ALA A 8 -7.03 -4.32 -15.94
C ALA A 8 -8.41 -4.60 -16.55
N ASP A 9 -9.21 -5.43 -15.91
CA ASP A 9 -10.49 -5.96 -16.39
C ASP A 9 -11.72 -5.46 -15.60
N GLY A 10 -11.50 -4.64 -14.56
CA GLY A 10 -12.54 -3.96 -13.79
C GLY A 10 -13.02 -4.73 -12.55
N ASP A 11 -12.24 -5.70 -12.11
CA ASP A 11 -12.51 -6.53 -10.94
C ASP A 11 -12.28 -5.78 -9.62
N VAL A 12 -12.84 -6.34 -8.55
CA VAL A 12 -12.84 -5.74 -7.21
C VAL A 12 -11.58 -6.14 -6.46
N LEU A 13 -10.67 -5.20 -6.33
CA LEU A 13 -9.47 -5.35 -5.52
C LEU A 13 -9.77 -5.18 -4.02
N ARG A 14 -9.25 -6.10 -3.22
CA ARG A 14 -9.27 -6.00 -1.76
C ARG A 14 -7.91 -6.32 -1.16
N CYS A 15 -7.63 -5.73 0.00
CA CYS A 15 -6.44 -6.04 0.77
C CYS A 15 -6.76 -6.65 2.13
N ARG A 16 -5.87 -7.55 2.56
CA ARG A 16 -5.82 -8.11 3.91
C ARG A 16 -4.37 -8.25 4.38
N TRP A 17 -4.16 -8.47 5.67
CA TRP A 17 -2.84 -8.86 6.15
C TRP A 17 -2.41 -10.20 5.56
N ALA A 18 -1.11 -10.28 5.25
CA ALA A 18 -0.47 -11.53 4.89
C ALA A 18 -0.36 -12.42 6.14
N THR A 19 -0.48 -13.72 5.95
CA THR A 19 -0.53 -14.71 7.03
C THR A 19 0.55 -15.79 6.86
N SER A 20 0.98 -16.37 7.99
CA SER A 20 1.89 -17.52 8.02
C SER A 20 1.25 -18.71 8.75
N SER A 21 0.02 -19.04 8.37
CA SER A 21 -0.77 -20.08 9.04
C SER A 21 -1.16 -21.20 8.07
N SER A 22 -1.51 -22.36 8.63
CA SER A 22 -2.03 -23.50 7.85
C SER A 22 -1.09 -23.99 6.73
N GLY A 23 0.23 -23.92 6.95
CA GLY A 23 1.24 -24.35 5.98
C GLY A 23 1.49 -23.36 4.83
N VAL A 24 0.86 -22.19 4.87
CA VAL A 24 1.09 -21.07 3.96
C VAL A 24 2.01 -20.05 4.65
N ASP A 25 2.97 -19.50 3.92
CA ASP A 25 3.83 -18.41 4.38
C ASP A 25 3.82 -17.24 3.38
N GLU A 26 2.90 -16.29 3.56
CA GLU A 26 2.75 -15.10 2.70
C GLU A 26 3.65 -13.94 3.14
N CYS A 27 4.09 -13.94 4.39
CA CYS A 27 4.76 -12.81 5.04
C CYS A 27 6.15 -13.13 5.59
N ALA A 28 6.64 -14.36 5.46
CA ALA A 28 7.92 -14.79 6.00
C ALA A 28 8.07 -14.38 7.48
N SER A 29 9.07 -13.54 7.78
CA SER A 29 9.34 -13.06 9.14
C SER A 29 8.61 -11.76 9.51
N VAL A 30 7.77 -11.20 8.63
CA VAL A 30 7.17 -9.86 8.80
C VAL A 30 5.65 -9.89 8.96
N CYS A 31 5.11 -11.00 9.47
CA CYS A 31 3.68 -11.20 9.63
C CYS A 31 3.06 -10.25 10.67
N PRO A 32 2.01 -9.50 10.30
CA PRO A 32 1.16 -8.80 11.26
C PRO A 32 0.45 -9.78 12.21
N PRO A 33 0.14 -9.36 13.45
CA PRO A 33 0.36 -8.02 14.00
C PRO A 33 1.77 -7.81 14.58
N SER A 34 2.59 -8.84 14.76
CA SER A 34 3.87 -8.76 15.48
C SER A 34 4.91 -7.83 14.85
N SER A 35 4.85 -7.63 13.53
CA SER A 35 5.73 -6.73 12.80
C SER A 35 5.31 -5.25 12.86
N LEU A 36 4.15 -4.95 13.46
CA LEU A 36 3.48 -3.64 13.42
C LEU A 36 3.10 -3.13 14.83
N PRO A 37 2.89 -1.82 15.00
CA PRO A 37 2.28 -1.25 16.22
C PRO A 37 0.88 -1.82 16.47
N SER A 38 0.51 -1.96 17.75
CA SER A 38 -0.73 -2.63 18.19
C SER A 38 -2.04 -2.01 17.66
N SER A 39 -2.05 -0.73 17.30
CA SER A 39 -3.22 -0.03 16.74
C SER A 39 -3.28 -0.05 15.21
N THR A 40 -2.37 -0.78 14.54
CA THR A 40 -2.28 -0.78 13.07
C THR A 40 -3.45 -1.55 12.45
N THR A 41 -4.13 -0.93 11.50
CA THR A 41 -5.31 -1.49 10.83
C THR A 41 -5.16 -1.40 9.32
N ILE A 42 -5.66 -2.40 8.59
CA ILE A 42 -5.83 -2.36 7.14
C ILE A 42 -7.32 -2.42 6.81
N TYR A 43 -7.73 -1.58 5.87
CA TYR A 43 -9.06 -1.62 5.28
C TYR A 43 -9.04 -2.37 3.95
N SER A 44 -10.19 -2.91 3.55
CA SER A 44 -10.33 -3.66 2.30
C SER A 44 -9.93 -2.84 1.07
N ASN A 45 -10.09 -1.52 1.08
CA ASN A 45 -9.64 -0.62 0.01
C ASN A 45 -8.12 -0.37 0.00
N CYS A 46 -7.32 -1.26 0.59
CA CYS A 46 -5.86 -1.18 0.63
C CYS A 46 -5.32 0.09 1.32
N THR A 47 -6.10 0.65 2.24
CA THR A 47 -5.67 1.75 3.11
C THR A 47 -5.20 1.22 4.45
N ILE A 48 -3.99 1.60 4.86
CA ILE A 48 -3.37 1.21 6.12
C ILE A 48 -3.31 2.43 7.04
N VAL A 49 -3.84 2.25 8.25
CA VAL A 49 -3.69 3.20 9.36
C VAL A 49 -2.63 2.66 10.29
N ILE A 50 -1.52 3.37 10.39
CA ILE A 50 -0.37 3.02 11.23
C ILE A 50 0.10 4.26 11.97
N THR A 51 0.41 4.12 13.26
CA THR A 51 0.95 5.21 14.08
C THR A 51 2.39 4.86 14.49
N GLY A 52 3.33 5.72 14.10
CA GLY A 52 4.72 5.56 14.52
C GLY A 52 4.89 5.85 16.01
N THR A 53 5.57 4.96 16.74
CA THR A 53 5.76 5.08 18.20
C THR A 53 6.99 5.89 18.58
N ALA A 54 8.06 5.85 17.77
CA ALA A 54 9.27 6.63 18.00
C ALA A 54 10.00 6.95 16.68
N VAL A 55 10.61 8.13 16.59
CA VAL A 55 11.46 8.53 15.45
C VAL A 55 12.61 7.52 15.28
N GLY A 56 12.86 7.13 14.03
CA GLY A 56 13.85 6.11 13.68
C GLY A 56 13.31 4.68 13.68
N SER A 57 12.12 4.44 14.23
CA SER A 57 11.47 3.12 14.17
C SER A 57 11.20 2.71 12.73
N LYS A 58 11.25 1.40 12.48
CA LYS A 58 10.93 0.78 11.20
C LYS A 58 9.91 -0.32 11.44
N TYR A 59 8.84 -0.32 10.66
CA TYR A 59 7.82 -1.36 10.69
C TYR A 59 7.78 -2.04 9.33
N ALA A 60 7.94 -3.36 9.31
CA ALA A 60 7.80 -4.14 8.11
C ALA A 60 6.32 -4.50 7.93
N VAL A 61 5.77 -4.12 6.78
CA VAL A 61 4.37 -4.34 6.43
C VAL A 61 4.32 -5.47 5.41
N GLY A 62 3.58 -6.53 5.72
CA GLY A 62 3.25 -7.61 4.79
C GLY A 62 1.74 -7.71 4.60
N LEU A 63 1.27 -7.60 3.36
CA LEU A 63 -0.14 -7.69 3.00
C LEU A 63 -0.35 -8.50 1.72
N MET A 64 -1.58 -8.94 1.50
CA MET A 64 -2.03 -9.52 0.24
C MET A 64 -2.93 -8.52 -0.47
N VAL A 65 -2.63 -8.28 -1.75
CA VAL A 65 -3.56 -7.65 -2.69
C VAL A 65 -4.27 -8.78 -3.42
N GLU A 66 -5.59 -8.80 -3.31
CA GLU A 66 -6.41 -9.87 -3.84
C GLU A 66 -7.44 -9.31 -4.82
N ASP A 67 -7.57 -10.03 -5.93
CA ASP A 67 -8.45 -9.69 -7.03
C ASP A 67 -9.69 -10.57 -7.01
N PHE A 68 -10.86 -10.00 -7.25
CA PHE A 68 -12.13 -10.68 -7.17
C PHE A 68 -13.08 -10.20 -8.26
N MET A 69 -13.66 -11.15 -8.99
CA MET A 69 -14.68 -10.92 -10.03
C MET A 69 -15.78 -9.91 -9.65
N ASN A 70 -16.17 -9.82 -8.37
CA ASN A 70 -17.13 -8.83 -7.88
C ASN A 70 -17.10 -8.73 -6.35
N SER A 71 -17.88 -7.80 -5.80
CA SER A 71 -17.95 -7.50 -4.37
C SER A 71 -18.52 -8.62 -3.51
N SER A 72 -19.31 -9.54 -4.07
CA SER A 72 -19.89 -10.68 -3.36
C SER A 72 -19.03 -11.94 -3.43
N SER A 73 -18.02 -11.99 -4.31
CA SER A 73 -17.08 -13.10 -4.38
C SER A 73 -16.32 -13.25 -3.06
N THR A 74 -16.08 -14.49 -2.63
CA THR A 74 -15.30 -14.81 -1.43
C THR A 74 -13.96 -15.45 -1.75
N THR A 75 -13.73 -15.85 -3.00
CA THR A 75 -12.51 -16.50 -3.45
C THR A 75 -11.80 -15.59 -4.45
N PRO A 76 -10.53 -15.25 -4.20
CA PRO A 76 -9.80 -14.40 -5.12
C PRO A 76 -9.44 -15.15 -6.41
N LEU A 77 -9.46 -14.42 -7.54
CA LEU A 77 -8.95 -14.89 -8.82
C LEU A 77 -7.42 -14.86 -8.84
N SER A 78 -6.83 -13.84 -8.21
CA SER A 78 -5.39 -13.72 -8.01
C SER A 78 -5.04 -13.14 -6.65
N SER A 79 -3.83 -13.46 -6.17
CA SER A 79 -3.33 -13.01 -4.87
C SER A 79 -1.84 -12.68 -4.98
N VAL A 80 -1.48 -11.43 -4.70
CA VAL A 80 -0.11 -10.92 -4.81
C VAL A 80 0.39 -10.46 -3.44
N PRO A 81 1.47 -11.07 -2.91
CA PRO A 81 2.09 -10.61 -1.68
C PRO A 81 2.86 -9.32 -1.92
N VAL A 82 2.62 -8.32 -1.07
CA VAL A 82 3.32 -7.03 -1.09
C VAL A 82 3.99 -6.80 0.26
N GLN A 83 5.29 -6.52 0.24
CA GLN A 83 6.08 -6.23 1.42
C GLN A 83 6.84 -4.90 1.27
N PHE A 84 6.77 -4.05 2.29
CA PHE A 84 7.50 -2.78 2.32
C PHE A 84 7.79 -2.34 3.77
N ILE A 85 8.63 -1.32 3.93
CA ILE A 85 9.02 -0.79 5.24
C ILE A 85 8.49 0.62 5.42
N VAL A 86 7.78 0.86 6.52
CA VAL A 86 7.43 2.20 7.00
C VAL A 86 8.50 2.67 7.97
N LYS A 87 9.20 3.75 7.61
CA LYS A 87 10.18 4.41 8.48
C LYS A 87 9.56 5.63 9.15
N VAL A 88 9.61 5.69 10.47
CA VAL A 88 9.19 6.87 11.23
C VAL A 88 10.30 7.90 11.20
N ILE A 89 10.00 9.09 10.70
CA ILE A 89 10.90 10.24 10.68
C ILE A 89 10.36 11.33 11.59
N ALA A 90 11.24 12.22 12.06
CA ALA A 90 10.79 13.44 12.71
C ALA A 90 9.87 14.21 11.74
N ALA A 91 8.76 14.74 12.26
CA ALA A 91 7.88 15.56 11.44
C ALA A 91 8.70 16.71 10.85
N PRO A 92 8.71 16.87 9.51
CA PRO A 92 9.37 18.01 8.91
C PRO A 92 8.69 19.30 9.38
N SER A 93 9.42 20.41 9.35
CA SER A 93 8.86 21.74 9.65
C SER A 93 7.88 22.23 8.59
N CYS A 94 7.80 21.56 7.43
CA CYS A 94 6.84 21.86 6.37
C CYS A 94 5.44 21.39 6.79
N SER A 95 4.44 22.26 6.64
CA SER A 95 3.04 21.96 6.94
C SER A 95 2.36 21.16 5.83
N HIS A 96 2.96 21.07 4.64
CA HIS A 96 2.42 20.32 3.52
C HIS A 96 3.36 19.20 3.08
N ARG A 97 2.78 18.04 2.79
CA ARG A 97 3.46 16.98 2.05
C ARG A 97 3.72 17.47 0.62
N PRO A 98 4.80 17.03 -0.06
CA PRO A 98 4.96 17.30 -1.48
C PRO A 98 3.79 16.72 -2.27
N GLU A 99 3.21 17.51 -3.16
CA GLU A 99 2.17 17.07 -4.08
C GLU A 99 2.70 17.13 -5.52
N LEU A 100 2.42 16.06 -6.27
CA LEU A 100 2.71 16.01 -7.69
C LEU A 100 1.63 16.84 -8.39
N ILE A 101 2.00 17.99 -8.95
CA ILE A 101 1.07 18.80 -9.74
C ILE A 101 1.05 18.18 -11.13
N VAL A 102 0.09 17.28 -11.35
CA VAL A 102 -0.22 16.74 -12.67
C VAL A 102 -1.46 17.48 -13.17
N LEU A 103 -1.36 18.11 -14.34
CA LEU A 103 -2.50 18.78 -15.00
C LEU A 103 -3.47 17.78 -15.67
N ALA A 104 -3.32 16.48 -15.40
CA ALA A 104 -4.12 15.41 -15.99
C ALA A 104 -4.45 14.34 -14.95
N GLU A 105 -5.56 13.63 -15.21
CA GLU A 105 -6.22 12.66 -14.33
C GLU A 105 -5.27 11.58 -13.77
N SER A 106 -5.66 11.02 -12.61
CA SER A 106 -4.88 10.21 -11.66
C SER A 106 -4.18 8.94 -12.18
N CYS A 107 -4.22 8.66 -13.48
CA CYS A 107 -3.54 7.57 -14.17
C CYS A 107 -2.97 8.03 -15.52
N THR A 108 -1.92 8.87 -15.51
CA THR A 108 -1.23 9.25 -16.75
C THR A 108 -0.30 8.12 -17.20
N ALA A 109 -0.69 7.36 -18.23
CA ALA A 109 0.17 6.35 -18.85
C ALA A 109 1.32 7.00 -19.63
N ILE A 110 2.56 6.60 -19.34
CA ILE A 110 3.76 7.05 -20.07
C ILE A 110 4.05 6.06 -21.19
N LYS A 111 4.10 6.52 -22.43
CA LYS A 111 4.40 5.69 -23.60
C LYS A 111 5.89 5.34 -23.67
N VAL A 112 6.20 4.19 -24.26
CA VAL A 112 7.58 3.78 -24.57
C VAL A 112 8.27 4.86 -25.40
N ASN A 113 9.50 5.24 -25.04
CA ASN A 113 10.31 6.29 -25.67
C ASN A 113 9.73 7.73 -25.59
N HIS A 114 8.82 8.01 -24.66
CA HIS A 114 8.37 9.37 -24.37
C HIS A 114 8.90 9.87 -23.03
N THR A 115 9.34 11.13 -22.99
CA THR A 115 9.72 11.81 -21.75
C THR A 115 8.47 12.34 -21.05
N PHE A 116 8.30 11.98 -19.78
CA PHE A 116 7.28 12.54 -18.90
C PHE A 116 7.89 13.64 -18.02
N THR A 117 7.23 14.81 -17.98
CA THR A 117 7.65 15.95 -17.15
C THR A 117 6.50 16.35 -16.23
N SER A 118 6.78 16.50 -14.95
CA SER A 118 5.82 16.98 -13.95
C SER A 118 6.53 17.85 -12.90
N THR A 119 5.79 18.74 -12.26
CA THR A 119 6.29 19.62 -11.20
C THR A 119 5.91 19.04 -9.85
N LEU A 120 6.91 18.84 -8.99
CA LEU A 120 6.69 18.51 -7.58
C LEU A 120 6.64 19.82 -6.78
N LEU A 121 5.52 20.10 -6.12
CA LEU A 121 5.40 21.25 -5.22
C LEU A 121 5.51 20.78 -3.78
N ALA A 122 6.45 21.35 -3.03
CA ALA A 122 6.53 21.25 -1.58
C ALA A 122 6.58 22.67 -1.01
N ILE A 123 5.66 23.00 -0.09
CA ILE A 123 5.54 24.31 0.58
C ILE A 123 5.66 24.16 2.10
#